data_AF-A0A959Y459-F1
#
_entry.id   AF-A0A959Y459-F1
#
_cell.length_a   1.000
_cell.length_b   1.000
_cell.length_c   1.000
_cell.angle_alpha   90.00
_cell.angle_beta   90.00
_cell.angle_gamma   90.00
#
_symmetry.space_group_name_H-M   'P 1'
#
loop_
_entity.id
_entity.type
_entity.pdbx_description
1 polymer ?
#
loop_
_entity_poly.entity_id
_entity_poly.type
_entity_poly.pdbx_seq_one_letter_code
_entity_poly.pdbx_strand_id
1 'polypeptide(L)'
;DIRSAGELALRSPRVRMPRRLRRSMVTYGAFTLSASLSAIVLGNLDQMMIGALLGQVALQQVAYYAVSFYFGSVISAPSRALNQPALPLLADAWKRRDMAAIDRLYGRSAMVQLVVGGFLFLCVTSGLDDLYSLLDPAYAQGREVVLLVAAANLFHIALGLNGGIITMSRNYRFDAFTSLLLLVI
;
A
#
# COMPACT_ATOMS: atom_id res chain seq x y z
N ASP A 1 -16.21 0.95 37.62
CA ASP A 1 -17.49 1.20 36.93
C ASP A 1 -17.46 2.49 36.11
N ILE A 2 -17.16 2.35 34.82
CA ILE A 2 -17.08 3.43 33.81
C ILE A 2 -18.46 4.02 33.46
N ARG A 3 -19.53 3.53 34.11
CA ARG A 3 -20.91 4.03 33.99
C ARG A 3 -21.25 5.15 34.98
N SER A 4 -20.37 5.43 35.94
CA SER A 4 -20.61 6.43 37.01
C SER A 4 -20.20 7.86 36.65
N ALA A 5 -19.50 8.08 35.54
CA ALA A 5 -18.92 9.37 35.19
C ALA A 5 -19.83 10.31 34.37
N GLY A 6 -21.05 9.92 33.99
CA GLY A 6 -22.03 10.82 33.36
C GLY A 6 -21.63 11.45 32.00
N GLU A 7 -20.44 11.17 31.47
CA GLU A 7 -19.90 11.78 30.24
C GLU A 7 -20.32 11.06 28.95
N LEU A 8 -21.06 9.94 29.05
CA LEU A 8 -21.70 9.31 27.89
C LEU A 8 -22.99 10.03 27.50
N ALA A 9 -22.90 11.34 27.27
CA ALA A 9 -23.87 12.02 26.43
C ALA A 9 -23.60 11.57 24.99
N LEU A 10 -24.28 10.51 24.53
CA LEU A 10 -24.44 10.18 23.11
C LEU A 10 -25.26 11.28 22.41
N ARG A 11 -24.75 12.52 22.41
CA ARG A 11 -25.22 13.57 21.53
C ARG A 11 -24.73 13.20 20.15
N SER A 12 -25.55 12.46 19.40
CA SER A 12 -25.42 12.36 17.95
C SER A 12 -25.39 13.80 17.42
N PRO A 13 -24.24 14.33 16.96
CA PRO A 13 -24.25 15.62 16.34
C PRO A 13 -24.97 15.38 15.03
N ARG A 14 -26.22 15.89 14.90
CA ARG A 14 -26.92 15.92 13.62
C ARG A 14 -26.18 16.91 12.73
N VAL A 15 -25.05 16.48 12.17
CA VAL A 15 -24.26 17.25 11.21
C VAL A 15 -25.09 17.34 9.94
N ARG A 16 -25.83 18.45 9.79
CA ARG A 16 -26.55 18.78 8.56
C ARG A 16 -25.52 19.09 7.48
N MET A 17 -25.13 18.07 6.70
CA MET A 17 -24.23 18.25 5.58
C MET A 17 -24.94 19.00 4.44
N PRO A 18 -24.38 20.11 3.93
CA PRO A 18 -24.90 20.80 2.76
C PRO A 18 -24.95 19.87 1.53
N ARG A 19 -25.97 19.98 0.68
CA ARG A 19 -26.11 19.14 -0.54
C ARG A 19 -24.85 19.14 -1.42
N ARG A 20 -24.13 20.27 -1.49
CA ARG A 20 -22.87 20.41 -2.23
C ARG A 20 -21.74 19.58 -1.63
N LEU A 21 -21.59 19.61 -0.31
CA LEU A 21 -20.56 18.84 0.40
C LEU A 21 -20.85 17.34 0.29
N ARG A 22 -22.12 16.93 0.46
CA ARG A 22 -22.53 15.53 0.28
C ARG A 22 -22.21 15.02 -1.13
N ARG A 23 -22.51 15.81 -2.18
CA ARG A 23 -22.19 15.44 -3.57
C ARG A 23 -20.69 15.29 -3.77
N SER A 24 -19.89 16.22 -3.26
CA SER A 24 -18.43 16.17 -3.36
C SER A 24 -17.84 14.96 -2.63
N MET A 25 -18.32 14.66 -1.42
CA MET A 25 -17.86 13.51 -0.62
C MET A 25 -18.24 12.18 -1.29
N VAL A 26 -19.47 12.07 -1.83
CA VAL A 26 -19.90 10.87 -2.56
C VAL A 26 -19.08 10.68 -3.83
N THR A 27 -18.79 11.74 -4.59
CA THR A 27 -17.95 11.64 -5.80
C THR A 27 -16.53 11.24 -5.44
N TYR A 28 -15.88 11.92 -4.49
CA TYR A 28 -14.53 11.57 -4.05
C TYR A 28 -14.46 10.14 -3.49
N GLY A 29 -15.43 9.77 -2.65
CA GLY A 29 -15.54 8.43 -2.09
C GLY A 29 -15.70 7.37 -3.17
N ALA A 30 -16.58 7.58 -4.16
CA ALA A 30 -16.76 6.65 -5.27
C ALA A 30 -15.46 6.42 -6.05
N PHE A 31 -14.73 7.49 -6.42
CA PHE A 31 -13.45 7.36 -7.12
C PHE A 31 -12.38 6.67 -6.28
N THR A 32 -12.27 7.01 -5.00
CA THR A 32 -11.28 6.41 -4.09
C THR A 32 -11.59 4.93 -3.83
N LEU A 33 -12.87 4.57 -3.73
CA LEU A 33 -13.30 3.18 -3.60
C LEU A 33 -12.98 2.39 -4.87
N SER A 34 -13.29 2.91 -6.06
CA SER A 34 -12.92 2.27 -7.33
C SER A 34 -11.41 2.04 -7.43
N ALA A 35 -10.61 3.06 -7.12
CA ALA A 35 -9.15 2.94 -7.11
C ALA A 35 -8.67 1.89 -6.10
N SER A 36 -9.27 1.84 -4.91
CA SER A 36 -8.94 0.86 -3.88
C SER A 36 -9.29 -0.58 -4.32
N LEU A 37 -10.44 -0.78 -4.97
CA LEU A 37 -10.81 -2.08 -5.53
C LEU A 37 -9.82 -2.51 -6.62
N SER A 38 -9.47 -1.61 -7.54
CA SER A 38 -8.46 -1.87 -8.56
C SER A 38 -7.12 -2.25 -7.93
N ALA A 39 -6.67 -1.53 -6.90
CA ALA A 39 -5.43 -1.82 -6.21
C ALA A 39 -5.42 -3.21 -5.53
N ILE A 40 -6.55 -3.64 -4.95
CA ILE A 40 -6.68 -4.99 -4.36
C ILE A 40 -6.56 -6.06 -5.44
N VAL A 41 -7.21 -5.86 -6.59
CA VAL A 41 -7.13 -6.81 -7.71
C VAL A 41 -5.71 -6.85 -8.26
N LEU A 42 -5.10 -5.69 -8.55
CA LEU A 42 -3.72 -5.57 -9.02
C LEU A 42 -2.72 -6.24 -8.07
N GLY A 43 -2.89 -6.07 -6.76
CA GLY A 43 -2.01 -6.68 -5.77
C GLY A 43 -2.07 -8.22 -5.74
N ASN A 44 -3.13 -8.82 -6.29
CA ASN A 44 -3.28 -10.27 -6.39
C ASN A 44 -3.25 -10.77 -7.85
N LEU A 45 -3.01 -9.89 -8.83
CA LEU A 45 -3.02 -10.25 -10.24
C LEU A 45 -1.98 -11.33 -10.54
N ASP A 46 -0.78 -11.23 -9.98
CA ASP A 46 0.29 -12.21 -10.20
C ASP A 46 -0.17 -13.63 -9.84
N GLN A 47 -0.83 -13.79 -8.69
CA GLN A 47 -1.35 -15.08 -8.23
C GLN A 47 -2.52 -15.57 -9.09
N MET A 48 -3.41 -14.66 -9.51
CA MET A 48 -4.52 -14.97 -10.41
C MET A 48 -4.01 -15.42 -11.79
N MET A 49 -2.97 -14.77 -12.32
CA MET A 49 -2.35 -15.12 -13.60
C MET A 49 -1.66 -16.48 -13.54
N ILE A 50 -0.86 -16.76 -12.50
CA ILE A 50 -0.24 -18.08 -12.29
C ILE A 50 -1.34 -19.15 -12.14
N GLY A 51 -2.40 -18.85 -11.37
CA GLY A 51 -3.58 -19.69 -11.20
C GLY A 51 -4.26 -20.07 -12.53
N ALA A 52 -4.45 -19.10 -13.41
CA ALA A 52 -5.14 -19.27 -14.69
C ALA A 52 -4.26 -19.94 -15.77
N LEU A 53 -2.96 -19.61 -15.82
CA LEU A 53 -2.04 -20.07 -16.87
C LEU A 53 -1.55 -21.52 -16.68
N LEU A 54 -1.45 -22.00 -15.44
CA LEU A 54 -0.80 -23.29 -15.12
C LEU A 54 -1.78 -24.46 -14.86
N GLY A 55 -3.08 -24.24 -15.02
CA GLY A 55 -4.11 -25.31 -15.00
C GLY A 55 -4.00 -26.26 -13.81
N GLN A 56 -3.66 -27.53 -14.05
CA GLN A 56 -3.68 -28.60 -13.04
C GLN A 56 -2.52 -28.55 -12.01
N VAL A 57 -1.39 -27.89 -12.33
CA VAL A 57 -0.25 -27.70 -11.40
C VAL A 57 -0.29 -26.32 -10.73
N ALA A 58 -1.31 -25.51 -11.06
CA ALA A 58 -1.41 -24.13 -10.65
C ALA A 58 -1.43 -23.96 -9.13
N LEU A 59 -2.11 -24.85 -8.40
CA LEU A 59 -2.27 -24.67 -6.95
C LEU A 59 -0.94 -24.77 -6.19
N GLN A 60 -0.05 -25.68 -6.61
CA GLN A 60 1.27 -25.85 -6.00
C GLN A 60 2.21 -24.68 -6.34
N GLN A 61 2.20 -24.25 -7.60
CA GLN A 61 3.01 -23.11 -8.04
C GLN A 61 2.54 -21.79 -7.43
N VAL A 62 1.24 -21.59 -7.28
CA VAL A 62 0.67 -20.45 -6.55
C VAL A 62 1.08 -20.48 -5.08
N ALA A 63 1.12 -21.66 -4.44
CA ALA A 63 1.60 -21.77 -3.06
C ALA A 63 3.10 -21.41 -2.93
N TYR A 64 3.96 -21.90 -3.83
CA TYR A 64 5.38 -21.55 -3.86
C TYR A 64 5.61 -20.05 -4.12
N TYR A 65 4.85 -19.48 -5.06
CA TYR A 65 4.86 -18.05 -5.33
C TYR A 65 4.38 -17.25 -4.13
N ALA A 66 3.28 -17.64 -3.50
CA ALA A 66 2.70 -16.92 -2.37
C ALA A 66 3.69 -16.79 -1.21
N VAL A 67 4.37 -17.89 -0.84
CA VAL A 67 5.42 -17.86 0.19
C VAL A 67 6.54 -16.91 -0.19
N SER A 68 7.03 -17.00 -1.42
CA SER A 68 8.12 -16.14 -1.93
C SER A 68 7.72 -14.67 -1.97
N PHE A 69 6.49 -14.39 -2.41
CA PHE A 69 5.89 -13.07 -2.42
C PHE A 69 5.79 -12.49 -1.01
N TYR A 70 5.32 -13.27 -0.04
CA TYR A 70 5.22 -12.82 1.34
C TYR A 70 6.57 -12.43 1.91
N PHE A 71 7.62 -13.24 1.68
CA PHE A 71 8.98 -12.89 2.10
C PHE A 71 9.48 -11.57 1.47
N GLY A 72 9.28 -11.37 0.17
CA GLY A 72 9.63 -10.11 -0.48
C GLY A 72 8.79 -8.91 0.01
N SER A 73 7.52 -9.16 0.36
CA SER A 73 6.59 -8.11 0.81
C SER A 73 6.90 -7.55 2.20
N VAL A 74 7.68 -8.25 3.03
CA VAL A 74 8.07 -7.80 4.38
C VAL A 74 8.75 -6.43 4.34
N ILE A 75 9.47 -6.13 3.26
CA ILE A 75 10.14 -4.85 3.02
C ILE A 75 9.14 -3.69 3.00
N SER A 76 7.90 -3.92 2.54
CA SER A 76 6.85 -2.91 2.47
C SER A 76 6.13 -2.67 3.81
N ALA A 77 6.28 -3.58 4.78
CA ALA A 77 5.59 -3.52 6.07
C ALA A 77 5.80 -2.18 6.83
N PRO A 78 7.04 -1.66 7.01
CA PRO A 78 7.26 -0.41 7.75
C PRO A 78 6.68 0.82 7.04
N SER A 79 6.53 0.79 5.70
CA SER A 79 6.00 1.94 4.94
C SER A 79 4.60 2.34 5.41
N ARG A 80 3.76 1.36 5.79
CA ARG A 80 2.41 1.63 6.31
C ARG A 80 2.43 2.44 7.61
N ALA A 81 3.33 2.08 8.53
CA ALA A 81 3.49 2.76 9.81
C ALA A 81 4.07 4.18 9.63
N LEU A 82 4.97 4.36 8.66
CA LEU A 82 5.55 5.67 8.33
C LEU A 82 4.55 6.59 7.62
N ASN A 83 3.67 6.04 6.79
CA ASN A 83 2.70 6.83 6.01
C ASN A 83 1.50 7.29 6.86
N GLN A 84 1.01 6.50 7.81
CA GLN A 84 -0.13 6.84 8.66
C GLN A 84 -0.07 8.24 9.30
N PRO A 85 1.03 8.64 9.99
CA PRO A 85 1.13 9.97 10.58
C PRO A 85 1.43 11.07 9.54
N ALA A 86 1.98 10.73 8.38
CA ALA A 86 2.35 11.71 7.36
C ALA A 86 1.15 12.17 6.52
N LEU A 87 0.15 11.31 6.30
CA LEU A 87 -1.07 11.64 5.55
C LEU A 87 -1.85 12.86 6.09
N PRO A 88 -2.15 12.99 7.40
CA PRO A 88 -2.85 14.18 7.91
C PRO A 88 -1.99 15.45 7.80
N LEU A 89 -0.67 15.35 7.99
CA LEU A 89 0.25 16.47 7.80
C LEU A 89 0.27 16.94 6.34
N LEU A 90 0.24 15.99 5.40
CA LEU A 90 0.17 16.24 3.98
C LEU A 90 -1.16 16.91 3.59
N ALA A 91 -2.29 16.44 4.14
CA ALA A 91 -3.60 17.05 3.93
C ALA A 91 -3.65 18.51 4.42
N ASP A 92 -3.07 18.78 5.58
CA ASP A 92 -2.96 20.13 6.14
C ASP A 92 -2.07 21.04 5.29
N ALA A 93 -0.95 20.53 4.78
CA ALA A 93 -0.06 21.27 3.89
C ALA A 93 -0.76 21.60 2.56
N TRP A 94 -1.51 20.67 1.98
CA TRP A 94 -2.37 20.89 0.81
C TRP A 94 -3.42 21.97 1.06
N LYS A 95 -4.08 21.93 2.22
CA LYS A 95 -5.07 22.94 2.61
C LYS A 95 -4.47 24.35 2.72
N ARG A 96 -3.24 24.46 3.24
CA ARG A 96 -2.49 25.73 3.36
C ARG A 96 -1.80 26.15 2.05
N ARG A 97 -1.83 25.30 1.00
CA ARG A 97 -1.08 25.47 -0.25
C ARG A 97 0.42 25.66 -0.05
N ASP A 98 0.97 25.07 1.01
CA ASP A 98 2.39 25.17 1.34
C ASP A 98 3.19 24.09 0.59
N MET A 99 3.62 24.42 -0.63
CA MET A 99 4.37 23.51 -1.49
C MET A 99 5.75 23.17 -0.90
N ALA A 100 6.36 24.09 -0.14
CA ALA A 100 7.65 23.85 0.50
C ALA A 100 7.54 22.85 1.65
N ALA A 101 6.40 22.80 2.35
CA ALA A 101 6.12 21.77 3.35
C ALA A 101 5.85 20.40 2.69
N ILE A 102 5.13 20.36 1.58
CA ILE A 102 4.87 19.12 0.83
C ILE A 102 6.18 18.50 0.34
N ASP A 103 7.05 19.30 -0.28
CA ASP A 103 8.35 18.85 -0.79
C ASP A 103 9.27 18.32 0.33
N ARG A 104 9.32 19.04 1.45
CA ARG A 104 10.06 18.59 2.65
C ARG A 104 9.53 17.26 3.20
N LEU A 105 8.22 17.11 3.26
CA LEU A 105 7.58 15.88 3.76
C LEU A 105 7.84 14.70 2.81
N TYR A 106 7.75 14.95 1.50
CA TYR A 106 8.06 13.97 0.47
C TYR A 106 9.51 13.50 0.56
N GLY A 107 10.48 14.43 0.53
CA GLY A 107 11.91 14.10 0.57
C GLY A 107 12.29 13.37 1.85
N ARG A 108 11.79 13.81 3.00
CA ARG A 108 12.03 13.12 4.28
C ARG A 108 11.44 11.72 4.29
N SER A 109 10.22 11.55 3.78
CA SER A 109 9.59 10.24 3.75
C SER A 109 10.29 9.28 2.80
N ALA A 110 10.65 9.73 1.60
CA ALA A 110 11.39 8.94 0.62
C ALA A 110 12.74 8.48 1.19
N MET A 111 13.48 9.40 1.84
CA MET A 111 14.78 9.07 2.44
C MET A 111 14.65 8.04 3.57
N VAL A 112 13.70 8.22 4.49
CA VAL A 112 13.49 7.27 5.59
C VAL A 112 13.04 5.91 5.07
N GLN A 113 12.11 5.87 4.12
CA GLN A 113 11.61 4.63 3.55
C GLN A 113 12.68 3.89 2.73
N LEU A 114 13.55 4.62 2.02
CA LEU A 114 14.67 4.02 1.31
C LEU A 114 15.71 3.43 2.27
N VAL A 115 16.05 4.11 3.36
CA VAL A 115 17.02 3.61 4.35
C VAL A 115 16.48 2.38 5.07
N VAL A 116 15.25 2.45 5.58
CA VAL A 116 14.61 1.31 6.28
C VAL A 116 14.36 0.15 5.32
N GLY A 117 13.88 0.46 4.12
CA GLY A 117 13.63 -0.50 3.05
C GLY A 117 14.90 -1.21 2.59
N GLY A 118 15.96 -0.45 2.35
CA GLY A 118 17.26 -0.97 1.94
C GLY A 118 17.89 -1.85 3.02
N PHE A 119 17.76 -1.46 4.29
CA PHE A 119 18.19 -2.30 5.41
C PHE A 119 17.44 -3.65 5.42
N LEU A 120 16.11 -3.63 5.31
CA LEU A 120 15.32 -4.87 5.25
C LEU A 120 15.63 -5.71 4.01
N PHE A 121 15.86 -5.07 2.86
CA PHE A 121 16.26 -5.76 1.64
C PHE A 121 17.56 -6.53 1.85
N LEU A 122 18.58 -5.91 2.45
CA LEU A 122 19.84 -6.59 2.77
C LEU A 122 19.64 -7.73 3.77
N CYS A 123 18.82 -7.54 4.80
CA CYS A 123 18.51 -8.61 5.76
C CYS A 123 17.82 -9.80 5.10
N VAL A 124 16.81 -9.56 4.27
CA VAL A 124 16.09 -10.63 3.55
C VAL A 124 17.01 -11.33 2.57
N THR A 125 17.78 -10.57 1.77
CA THR A 125 18.66 -11.16 0.75
C THR A 125 19.80 -11.97 1.34
N SER A 126 20.35 -11.55 2.49
CA SER A 126 21.44 -12.26 3.16
C SER A 126 20.94 -13.46 3.97
N GLY A 127 19.73 -13.38 4.55
CA GLY A 127 19.11 -14.44 5.34
C GLY A 127 18.26 -15.44 4.53
N LEU A 128 18.23 -15.29 3.20
CA LEU A 128 17.42 -16.12 2.31
C LEU A 128 17.76 -17.61 2.41
N ASP A 129 19.05 -17.92 2.55
CA ASP A 129 19.52 -19.31 2.60
C ASP A 129 19.09 -20.01 3.91
N ASP A 130 19.15 -19.29 5.04
CA ASP A 130 18.61 -19.75 6.33
C ASP A 130 17.09 -19.93 6.28
N LEU A 131 16.41 -18.99 5.62
CA LEU A 131 14.95 -19.02 5.46
C LEU A 131 14.50 -20.25 4.68
N TYR A 132 15.19 -20.60 3.60
CA TYR A 132 14.89 -21.81 2.83
C TYR A 132 15.26 -23.10 3.55
N SER A 133 16.23 -23.08 4.47
CA SER A 133 16.57 -24.25 5.29
C SER A 133 15.44 -24.69 6.24
N LEU A 134 14.54 -23.75 6.59
CA LEU A 134 13.36 -23.99 7.42
C LEU A 134 12.18 -24.55 6.62
N LEU A 135 12.22 -24.47 5.29
CA LEU A 135 11.14 -24.90 4.40
C LEU A 135 11.46 -26.22 3.71
N ASP A 136 10.43 -26.88 3.22
CA ASP A 136 10.59 -28.07 2.38
C ASP A 136 11.39 -27.73 1.11
N PRO A 137 12.27 -28.62 0.61
CA PRO A 137 13.13 -28.35 -0.55
C PRO A 137 12.36 -27.95 -1.81
N ALA A 138 11.09 -28.34 -1.92
CA ALA A 138 10.21 -27.97 -3.01
C ALA A 138 9.99 -26.44 -3.14
N TYR A 139 10.15 -25.68 -2.05
CA TYR A 139 10.00 -24.21 -2.05
C TYR A 139 11.27 -23.47 -2.51
N ALA A 140 12.42 -24.15 -2.61
CA ALA A 140 13.71 -23.53 -2.96
C ALA A 140 13.72 -22.91 -4.37
N GLN A 141 12.80 -23.35 -5.26
CA GLN A 141 12.62 -22.75 -6.59
C GLN A 141 12.20 -21.27 -6.54
N GLY A 142 11.69 -20.79 -5.39
CA GLY A 142 11.22 -19.42 -5.22
C GLY A 142 12.30 -18.37 -4.98
N ARG A 143 13.58 -18.73 -4.89
CA ARG A 143 14.65 -17.80 -4.46
C ARG A 143 14.74 -16.55 -5.34
N GLU A 144 14.67 -16.75 -6.65
CA GLU A 144 14.70 -15.65 -7.63
C GLU A 144 13.46 -14.78 -7.53
N VAL A 145 12.30 -15.39 -7.24
CA VAL A 145 11.03 -14.67 -7.04
C VAL A 145 11.14 -13.75 -5.83
N VAL A 146 11.72 -14.21 -4.71
CA VAL A 146 11.91 -13.36 -3.53
C VAL A 146 12.76 -12.15 -3.86
N LEU A 147 13.87 -12.32 -4.58
CA LEU A 147 14.76 -11.22 -4.98
C LEU A 147 14.04 -10.19 -5.86
N LEU A 148 13.27 -10.65 -6.85
CA LEU A 148 12.49 -9.78 -7.73
C LEU A 148 11.40 -9.02 -6.97
N VAL A 149 10.61 -9.71 -6.16
CA VAL A 149 9.53 -9.09 -5.36
C VAL A 149 10.11 -8.14 -4.32
N ALA A 150 11.24 -8.49 -3.70
CA ALA A 150 11.94 -7.64 -2.75
C ALA A 150 12.44 -6.35 -3.39
N ALA A 151 13.05 -6.44 -4.59
CA ALA A 151 13.50 -5.28 -5.35
C ALA A 151 12.33 -4.39 -5.80
N ALA A 152 11.22 -5.00 -6.26
CA ALA A 152 10.00 -4.28 -6.63
C ALA A 152 9.41 -3.53 -5.42
N ASN A 153 9.33 -4.17 -4.25
CA ASN A 153 8.86 -3.53 -3.03
C ASN A 153 9.80 -2.42 -2.55
N LEU A 154 11.12 -2.62 -2.65
CA LEU A 154 12.11 -1.59 -2.33
C LEU A 154 11.94 -0.35 -3.21
N PHE A 155 11.78 -0.55 -4.52
CA PHE A 155 11.53 0.54 -5.45
C PHE A 155 10.21 1.26 -5.14
N HIS A 156 9.15 0.50 -4.86
CA HIS A 156 7.86 1.07 -4.50
C HIS A 156 7.92 1.97 -3.25
N ILE A 157 8.57 1.51 -2.17
CA ILE A 157 8.70 2.33 -0.94
C ILE A 157 9.73 3.45 -1.08
N ALA A 158 10.71 3.34 -1.98
CA ALA A 158 11.64 4.43 -2.26
C ALA A 158 10.92 5.69 -2.79
N LEU A 159 9.76 5.52 -3.42
CA LEU A 159 8.91 6.62 -3.88
C LEU A 159 8.14 7.33 -2.75
N GLY A 160 8.26 6.87 -1.49
CA GLY A 160 7.78 7.60 -0.32
C GLY A 160 6.27 7.89 -0.34
N LEU A 161 5.93 9.18 -0.18
CA LEU A 161 4.54 9.66 -0.09
C LEU A 161 3.92 10.05 -1.43
N ASN A 162 4.51 9.64 -2.56
CA ASN A 162 4.01 9.95 -3.90
C ASN A 162 2.49 9.70 -4.02
N GLY A 163 2.04 8.47 -3.72
CA GLY A 163 0.62 8.11 -3.85
C GLY A 163 -0.30 9.03 -3.02
N GLY A 164 0.08 9.34 -1.78
CA GLY A 164 -0.68 10.26 -0.91
C GLY A 164 -0.77 11.68 -1.48
N ILE A 165 0.30 12.17 -2.14
CA ILE A 165 0.30 13.48 -2.80
C ILE A 165 -0.69 13.48 -3.95
N ILE A 166 -0.70 12.44 -4.79
CA ILE A 166 -1.60 12.34 -5.95
C ILE A 166 -3.05 12.27 -5.49
N THR A 167 -3.40 11.34 -4.59
CA THR A 167 -4.78 11.10 -4.16
C THR A 167 -5.37 12.30 -3.39
N MET A 168 -4.55 13.03 -2.62
CA MET A 168 -5.00 14.23 -1.90
C MET A 168 -4.99 15.51 -2.75
N SER A 169 -4.31 15.50 -3.90
CA SER A 169 -4.31 16.63 -4.83
C SER A 169 -5.61 16.72 -5.65
N ARG A 170 -5.73 17.78 -6.46
CA ARG A 170 -6.81 17.94 -7.44
C ARG A 170 -6.82 16.84 -8.52
N ASN A 171 -5.78 16.00 -8.59
CA ASN A 171 -5.59 14.95 -9.59
C ASN A 171 -6.06 13.55 -9.13
N TYR A 172 -6.87 13.42 -8.09
CA TYR A 172 -7.42 12.12 -7.65
C TYR A 172 -8.14 11.31 -8.76
N ARG A 173 -8.62 11.98 -9.82
CA ARG A 173 -9.24 11.33 -11.00
C ARG A 173 -8.20 10.64 -11.90
N PHE A 174 -6.97 11.14 -11.92
CA PHE A 174 -5.86 10.53 -12.65
C PHE A 174 -5.44 9.22 -11.98
N ASP A 175 -5.35 9.20 -10.65
CA ASP A 175 -5.06 7.99 -9.86
C ASP A 175 -6.05 6.87 -10.15
N ALA A 176 -7.36 7.19 -10.11
CA ALA A 176 -8.41 6.24 -10.44
C ALA A 176 -8.38 5.78 -11.91
N PHE A 177 -8.08 6.67 -12.85
CA PHE A 177 -8.00 6.33 -14.27
C PHE A 177 -6.81 5.42 -14.57
N THR A 178 -5.62 5.76 -14.06
CA THR A 178 -4.41 4.95 -14.26
C THR A 178 -4.56 3.57 -13.64
N SER A 179 -5.15 3.47 -12.44
CA SER A 179 -5.41 2.17 -11.79
C SER A 179 -6.38 1.29 -12.58
N LEU A 180 -7.41 1.88 -13.19
CA LEU A 180 -8.35 1.15 -14.05
C LEU A 180 -7.73 0.75 -15.39
N LEU A 181 -6.94 1.62 -15.99
CA LEU A 181 -6.25 1.35 -17.25
C LEU A 181 -5.28 0.17 -17.10
N LEU A 182 -4.53 0.13 -16.00
CA LEU A 182 -3.59 -0.94 -15.69
C LEU A 182 -4.28 -2.28 -15.40
N LEU A 183 -5.56 -2.27 -15.00
CA LEU A 183 -6.35 -3.48 -14.83
C LEU A 183 -6.86 -4.06 -16.16
N VAL A 184 -7.02 -3.21 -17.18
CA VAL A 184 -7.57 -3.60 -18.49
C VAL A 184 -6.47 -4.07 -19.46
N ILE A 185 -5.26 -3.53 -19.33
CA ILE A 185 -4.08 -3.91 -20.12
C ILE A 185 -3.47 -5.19 -19.55
#